data_AF-A0AAN7YPC4-F1
#
_entry.id   AF-A0AAN7YPC4-F1
#
_cell.length_a   1.000
_cell.length_b   1.000
_cell.length_c   1.000
_cell.angle_alpha   90.00
_cell.angle_beta   90.00
_cell.angle_gamma   90.00
#
_symmetry.space_group_name_H-M   'P 1'
#
loop_
_entity.id
_entity.type
_entity.pdbx_description
1 polymer ?
#
loop_
_entity_poly.entity_id
_entity_poly.type
_entity_poly.pdbx_seq_one_letter_code
_entity_poly.pdbx_strand_id
1 'polypeptide(L)'
;MKLVILIICLVFIKIIRGSDDYDFGVVNLGAKCLNYIGDPIDQPLCENIFSKNIEKIYSSDDDTQNSQISSQQTIVKSFQALTFLQSQCNDLLFAQFGICSIYLSPCIQTTPMITPLKNISLPQRLCKSVCERMVSNCSRLSEKIDCSISFIFPKIGTFYNLSDYGYNDNDGLYEVPCFDPTTIYNNISSNRNFIEICPTPLLLKNSSDSKYYSKRGYTYISPTNCVLPCPVPNYPKEKWDQILTMSKILSSISFACSVYNLISFGILKKGKSKYTICIASFSGSIALVNLGDIIKIGVGYDSVLCPEPGRSATQTEDPICGLTAALFHIGICNCVLWSTTMCIYLYGAIKQIKTFRLRWFIIFNTSFSLISLLIAAASSKFEAGTGSIECWIRDRWYVICLFWIPCSIALLIGTICIIAVIIEIYKISKNVKLSESEAILRQIKPLISVILISGSFTYLLIIFFDIERNFGGYRSAVSDYVLCLLNSSDGGEECHTKGPSFNPYFMFYFFMRFFGILFFLIYGTSKNARDCWKELFIKIKNTISDTSSTLNSNSGGSGINQKQQQQQQQQQQQNEIKLEKL
;
A
#
# COMPACT_ATOMS: atom_id res chain seq x y z
N MET A 1 -75.43 -17.62 -34.20
CA MET A 1 -74.32 -18.59 -34.31
C MET A 1 -72.94 -17.96 -34.03
N LYS A 2 -72.52 -16.85 -34.68
CA LYS A 2 -71.22 -16.19 -34.41
C LYS A 2 -71.02 -15.68 -32.96
N LEU A 3 -72.08 -15.20 -32.29
CA LEU A 3 -72.02 -14.73 -30.90
C LEU A 3 -71.80 -15.88 -29.90
N VAL A 4 -72.37 -17.06 -30.16
CA VAL A 4 -72.24 -18.25 -29.29
C VAL A 4 -70.83 -18.83 -29.37
N ILE A 5 -70.23 -18.84 -30.57
CA ILE A 5 -68.82 -19.27 -30.75
C ILE A 5 -67.86 -18.29 -30.05
N LEU A 6 -68.11 -16.98 -30.09
CA LEU A 6 -67.30 -16.00 -29.37
C LEU A 6 -67.39 -16.18 -27.84
N ILE A 7 -68.58 -16.45 -27.30
CA ILE A 7 -68.76 -16.70 -25.87
C ILE A 7 -68.10 -18.01 -25.45
N ILE A 8 -68.22 -19.07 -26.26
CA ILE A 8 -67.53 -20.34 -25.99
C ILE A 8 -66.02 -20.17 -26.05
N CYS A 9 -65.47 -19.45 -27.04
CA CYS A 9 -64.02 -19.16 -27.08
C CYS A 9 -63.56 -18.28 -25.91
N LEU A 10 -64.34 -17.29 -25.48
CA LEU A 10 -64.00 -16.46 -24.33
C LEU A 10 -64.08 -17.25 -23.01
N VAL A 11 -65.04 -18.16 -22.87
CA VAL A 11 -65.13 -19.07 -21.72
C VAL A 11 -64.00 -20.10 -21.74
N PHE A 12 -63.65 -20.66 -22.90
CA PHE A 12 -62.50 -21.55 -23.04
C PHE A 12 -61.17 -20.84 -22.75
N ILE A 13 -60.98 -19.60 -23.21
CA ILE A 13 -59.80 -18.79 -22.88
C ILE A 13 -59.77 -18.44 -21.38
N LYS A 14 -60.94 -18.24 -20.74
CA LYS A 14 -61.02 -17.96 -19.30
C LYS A 14 -60.81 -19.20 -18.43
N ILE A 15 -61.21 -20.38 -18.91
CA ILE A 15 -60.97 -21.67 -18.26
C ILE A 15 -59.52 -22.14 -18.46
N ILE A 16 -58.94 -21.92 -19.65
CA ILE A 16 -57.51 -22.19 -19.89
C ILE A 16 -56.63 -21.23 -19.07
N ARG A 17 -57.06 -19.98 -18.83
CA ARG A 17 -56.39 -19.05 -17.91
C ARG A 17 -56.67 -19.32 -16.43
N GLY A 18 -57.45 -20.33 -16.11
CA GLY A 18 -57.91 -20.66 -14.76
C GLY A 18 -57.04 -21.71 -14.10
N SER A 19 -55.74 -21.42 -13.89
CA SER A 19 -54.85 -21.99 -12.84
C SER A 19 -53.35 -21.73 -13.14
N ASP A 20 -53.00 -20.65 -13.86
CA ASP A 20 -51.61 -20.40 -14.33
C ASP A 20 -50.67 -19.82 -13.26
N ASP A 21 -51.00 -19.93 -11.97
CA ASP A 21 -50.24 -19.29 -10.89
C ASP A 21 -49.46 -20.26 -10.00
N TYR A 22 -49.62 -21.58 -10.23
CA TYR A 22 -48.83 -22.64 -9.62
C TYR A 22 -47.91 -23.31 -10.66
N ASP A 23 -46.70 -23.64 -10.24
CA ASP A 23 -45.73 -24.40 -11.04
C ASP A 23 -45.57 -25.84 -10.57
N PHE A 24 -44.92 -26.69 -11.37
CA PHE A 24 -44.71 -28.10 -11.05
C PHE A 24 -43.29 -28.39 -10.58
N GLY A 25 -43.15 -28.84 -9.34
CA GLY A 25 -41.91 -29.20 -8.65
C GLY A 25 -41.40 -30.60 -8.98
N VAL A 26 -40.07 -30.79 -9.00
CA VAL A 26 -39.45 -32.12 -9.07
C VAL A 26 -39.17 -32.64 -7.66
N VAL A 27 -39.61 -33.87 -7.38
CA VAL A 27 -39.39 -34.54 -6.08
C VAL A 27 -38.01 -35.18 -6.07
N ASN A 28 -37.17 -34.83 -5.09
CA ASN A 28 -35.90 -35.48 -4.87
C ASN A 28 -36.01 -36.48 -3.70
N LEU A 29 -35.75 -37.75 -3.99
CA LEU A 29 -35.90 -38.86 -3.04
C LEU A 29 -34.88 -38.89 -1.91
N GLY A 30 -33.71 -38.28 -2.12
CA GLY A 30 -32.64 -38.16 -1.13
C GLY A 30 -32.79 -36.94 -0.23
N ALA A 31 -33.69 -36.02 -0.58
CA ALA A 31 -33.82 -34.76 0.12
C ALA A 31 -34.37 -34.92 1.55
N LYS A 32 -33.85 -34.10 2.47
CA LYS A 32 -34.24 -34.11 3.88
C LYS A 32 -34.49 -32.70 4.40
N CYS A 33 -35.52 -32.56 5.22
CA CYS A 33 -35.71 -31.37 6.05
C CYS A 33 -34.85 -31.48 7.30
N LEU A 34 -33.86 -30.60 7.43
CA LEU A 34 -32.90 -30.62 8.52
C LEU A 34 -32.89 -29.30 9.27
N ASN A 35 -32.49 -29.36 10.54
CA ASN A 35 -32.27 -28.13 11.29
C ASN A 35 -31.15 -27.31 10.62
N TYR A 36 -31.29 -25.98 10.69
CA TYR A 36 -30.24 -25.09 10.24
C TYR A 36 -28.96 -25.36 11.06
N ILE A 37 -27.83 -25.55 10.38
CA ILE A 37 -26.55 -25.85 11.04
C ILE A 37 -25.98 -24.67 11.86
N GLY A 38 -26.58 -23.49 11.75
CA GLY A 38 -26.11 -22.26 12.38
C GLY A 38 -25.13 -21.50 11.49
N ASP A 39 -24.96 -20.20 11.76
CA ASP A 39 -23.95 -19.39 11.08
C ASP A 39 -22.53 -19.73 11.59
N PRO A 40 -21.47 -19.49 10.80
CA PRO A 40 -20.11 -19.52 11.32
C PRO A 40 -19.95 -18.56 12.51
N ILE A 41 -19.18 -18.97 13.52
CA ILE A 41 -19.01 -18.23 14.79
C ILE A 41 -18.61 -16.77 14.57
N ASP A 42 -17.74 -16.53 13.59
CA ASP A 42 -17.17 -15.20 13.32
C ASP A 42 -17.99 -14.39 12.29
N GLN A 43 -19.07 -14.96 11.74
CA GLN A 43 -19.77 -14.37 10.62
C GLN A 43 -21.28 -14.70 10.65
N PRO A 44 -22.10 -13.89 11.35
CA PRO A 44 -23.55 -14.05 11.28
C PRO A 44 -24.03 -13.77 9.85
N LEU A 45 -24.85 -14.66 9.32
CA LEU A 45 -25.46 -14.63 8.00
C LEU A 45 -26.98 -14.63 8.14
N CYS A 46 -27.56 -15.81 8.42
CA CYS A 46 -28.99 -16.06 8.32
C CYS A 46 -29.60 -16.69 9.60
N GLU A 47 -28.81 -17.00 10.64
CA GLU A 47 -29.29 -17.60 11.91
C GLU A 47 -30.46 -16.80 12.48
N ASN A 48 -30.32 -15.50 12.41
CA ASN A 48 -31.23 -14.49 12.88
C ASN A 48 -32.56 -14.44 12.10
N ILE A 49 -32.65 -15.10 10.95
CA ILE A 49 -33.84 -15.26 10.11
C ILE A 49 -34.55 -16.57 10.45
N PHE A 50 -33.79 -17.65 10.61
CA PHE A 50 -34.35 -19.00 10.76
C PHE A 50 -34.64 -19.39 12.22
N SER A 51 -33.86 -18.89 13.19
CA SER A 51 -33.90 -19.31 14.61
C SER A 51 -35.23 -19.13 15.36
N LYS A 52 -36.18 -18.33 14.85
CA LYS A 52 -37.46 -18.07 15.54
C LYS A 52 -38.70 -18.67 14.90
N ASN A 53 -38.69 -18.92 13.59
CA ASN A 53 -39.92 -19.23 12.84
C ASN A 53 -39.79 -20.39 11.85
N ILE A 54 -38.58 -20.87 11.54
CA ILE A 54 -38.35 -21.90 10.53
C ILE A 54 -37.47 -22.97 11.16
N GLU A 55 -38.09 -24.08 11.55
CA GLU A 55 -37.40 -25.15 12.26
C GLU A 55 -36.52 -26.01 11.33
N LYS A 56 -36.87 -26.09 10.03
CA LYS A 56 -36.17 -26.98 9.08
C LYS A 56 -35.91 -26.35 7.71
N ILE A 57 -34.71 -26.56 7.20
CA ILE A 57 -34.18 -26.15 5.90
C ILE A 57 -34.15 -27.36 4.96
N TYR A 58 -34.43 -27.13 3.68
CA TYR A 58 -34.42 -28.16 2.66
C TYR A 58 -32.99 -28.43 2.19
N SER A 59 -32.58 -29.71 2.19
CA SER A 59 -31.29 -30.17 1.67
C SER A 59 -31.53 -31.23 0.60
N SER A 60 -30.97 -31.04 -0.60
CA SER A 60 -31.19 -31.89 -1.77
C SER A 60 -30.30 -33.13 -1.84
N ASP A 61 -29.21 -33.18 -1.07
CA ASP A 61 -28.15 -34.18 -1.25
C ASP A 61 -28.14 -35.17 -0.09
N ASP A 62 -27.72 -36.41 -0.36
CA ASP A 62 -27.52 -37.42 0.70
C ASP A 62 -26.45 -36.95 1.72
N ASP A 63 -25.51 -36.10 1.28
CA ASP A 63 -24.50 -35.43 2.10
C ASP A 63 -24.99 -34.05 2.59
N THR A 64 -25.95 -34.14 3.49
CA THR A 64 -26.81 -33.02 3.86
C THR A 64 -26.13 -31.86 4.59
N GLN A 65 -24.98 -32.11 5.24
CA GLN A 65 -24.21 -31.04 5.90
C GLN A 65 -23.41 -30.24 4.89
N ASN A 66 -22.84 -30.91 3.89
CA ASN A 66 -22.06 -30.27 2.84
C ASN A 66 -22.94 -29.37 1.94
N SER A 67 -24.21 -29.73 1.72
CA SER A 67 -25.13 -28.88 0.95
C SER A 67 -25.39 -27.54 1.66
N GLN A 68 -25.63 -27.53 2.98
CA GLN A 68 -25.85 -26.30 3.74
C GLN A 68 -24.58 -25.44 3.80
N ILE A 69 -23.40 -26.06 3.95
CA ILE A 69 -22.11 -25.35 3.91
C ILE A 69 -21.91 -24.67 2.54
N SER A 70 -22.21 -25.38 1.44
CA SER A 70 -22.13 -24.82 0.08
C SER A 70 -23.10 -23.66 -0.13
N SER A 71 -24.33 -23.77 0.37
CA SER A 71 -25.30 -22.67 0.39
C SER A 71 -24.79 -21.46 1.17
N GLN A 72 -24.21 -21.67 2.35
CA GLN A 72 -23.62 -20.59 3.17
C GLN A 72 -22.47 -19.89 2.45
N GLN A 73 -21.58 -20.63 1.79
CA GLN A 73 -20.51 -20.02 0.98
C GLN A 73 -21.07 -19.15 -0.16
N THR A 74 -22.15 -19.61 -0.80
CA THR A 74 -22.85 -18.84 -1.85
C THR A 74 -23.54 -17.59 -1.29
N ILE A 75 -24.14 -17.68 -0.11
CA ILE A 75 -24.71 -16.53 0.61
C ILE A 75 -23.61 -15.52 0.95
N VAL A 76 -22.46 -15.95 1.48
CA VAL A 76 -21.32 -15.08 1.79
C VAL A 76 -20.88 -14.29 0.55
N LYS A 77 -20.68 -14.96 -0.59
CA LYS A 77 -20.33 -14.30 -1.86
C LYS A 77 -21.40 -13.32 -2.32
N SER A 78 -22.67 -13.65 -2.12
CA SER A 78 -23.79 -12.77 -2.47
C SER A 78 -23.84 -11.53 -1.56
N PHE A 79 -23.57 -11.69 -0.27
CA PHE A 79 -23.50 -10.57 0.68
C PHE A 79 -22.28 -9.69 0.44
N GLN A 80 -21.14 -10.27 0.06
CA GLN A 80 -19.96 -9.53 -0.41
C GLN A 80 -20.33 -8.65 -1.61
N ALA A 81 -21.02 -9.20 -2.61
CA ALA A 81 -21.48 -8.43 -3.76
C ALA A 81 -22.47 -7.32 -3.35
N LEU A 82 -23.46 -7.63 -2.50
CA LEU A 82 -24.40 -6.64 -1.96
C LEU A 82 -23.71 -5.50 -1.21
N THR A 83 -22.62 -5.79 -0.50
CA THR A 83 -21.85 -4.78 0.26
C THR A 83 -21.37 -3.66 -0.66
N PHE A 84 -21.02 -3.93 -1.92
CA PHE A 84 -20.61 -2.88 -2.87
C PHE A 84 -21.77 -2.25 -3.66
N LEU A 85 -23.00 -2.71 -3.45
CA LEU A 85 -24.20 -2.17 -4.10
C LEU A 85 -25.01 -1.20 -3.21
N GLN A 86 -24.47 -0.78 -2.05
CA GLN A 86 -25.24 0.03 -1.10
C GLN A 86 -25.80 1.34 -1.69
N SER A 87 -25.09 1.98 -2.63
CA SER A 87 -25.56 3.20 -3.29
C SER A 87 -26.58 2.96 -4.40
N GLN A 88 -26.79 1.70 -4.81
CA GLN A 88 -27.66 1.30 -5.92
C GLN A 88 -28.90 0.53 -5.43
N CYS A 89 -28.98 0.26 -4.13
CA CYS A 89 -30.01 -0.54 -3.51
C CYS A 89 -30.84 0.29 -2.53
N ASN A 90 -32.16 0.32 -2.70
CA ASN A 90 -33.07 1.02 -1.81
C ASN A 90 -33.30 0.27 -0.48
N ASP A 91 -33.32 -1.07 -0.54
CA ASP A 91 -33.56 -1.93 0.63
C ASP A 91 -32.63 -3.15 0.60
N LEU A 92 -31.40 -2.94 1.09
CA LEU A 92 -30.38 -3.99 1.18
C LEU A 92 -30.75 -5.10 2.14
N LEU A 93 -31.43 -4.77 3.25
CA LEU A 93 -31.75 -5.75 4.28
C LEU A 93 -32.79 -6.75 3.76
N PHE A 94 -33.78 -6.28 2.99
CA PHE A 94 -34.73 -7.16 2.31
C PHE A 94 -34.04 -8.07 1.28
N ALA A 95 -33.07 -7.54 0.53
CA ALA A 95 -32.26 -8.34 -0.39
C ALA A 95 -31.47 -9.45 0.33
N GLN A 96 -30.84 -9.15 1.47
CA GLN A 96 -30.16 -10.17 2.29
C GLN A 96 -31.11 -11.26 2.76
N PHE A 97 -32.31 -10.86 3.20
CA PHE A 97 -33.33 -11.78 3.69
C PHE A 97 -33.81 -12.75 2.60
N GLY A 98 -34.05 -12.21 1.41
CA GLY A 98 -34.44 -13.01 0.26
C GLY A 98 -33.33 -13.93 -0.22
N ILE A 99 -32.06 -13.48 -0.23
CA ILE A 99 -30.90 -14.32 -0.59
C ILE A 99 -30.78 -15.51 0.39
N CYS A 100 -30.90 -15.28 1.69
CA CYS A 100 -30.95 -16.37 2.67
C CYS A 100 -32.08 -17.36 2.34
N SER A 101 -33.27 -16.86 2.01
CA SER A 101 -34.45 -17.69 1.71
C SER A 101 -34.31 -18.47 0.38
N ILE A 102 -33.56 -17.95 -0.60
CA ILE A 102 -33.26 -18.64 -1.86
C ILE A 102 -32.33 -19.82 -1.64
N TYR A 103 -31.23 -19.63 -0.90
CA TYR A 103 -30.19 -20.66 -0.74
C TYR A 103 -30.42 -21.59 0.45
N LEU A 104 -31.20 -21.17 1.44
CA LEU A 104 -31.62 -21.93 2.61
C LEU A 104 -33.14 -21.94 2.67
N SER A 105 -33.78 -22.54 1.66
CA SER A 105 -35.24 -22.58 1.58
C SER A 105 -35.87 -23.35 2.74
N PRO A 106 -36.97 -22.86 3.34
CA PRO A 106 -37.73 -23.60 4.34
C PRO A 106 -38.20 -24.96 3.79
N CYS A 107 -38.36 -25.93 4.67
CA CYS A 107 -38.71 -27.29 4.28
C CYS A 107 -40.02 -27.75 4.89
N ILE A 108 -40.89 -28.32 4.06
CA ILE A 108 -42.15 -28.93 4.49
C ILE A 108 -41.98 -30.45 4.40
N GLN A 109 -42.27 -31.14 5.51
CA GLN A 109 -42.39 -32.60 5.52
C GLN A 109 -43.85 -32.97 5.32
N THR A 110 -44.12 -33.83 4.35
CA THR A 110 -45.46 -34.42 4.22
C THR A 110 -45.77 -35.26 5.46
N THR A 111 -47.00 -35.14 5.97
CA THR A 111 -47.47 -36.06 7.01
C THR A 111 -47.59 -37.47 6.43
N PRO A 112 -47.26 -38.52 7.20
CA PRO A 112 -47.25 -39.90 6.73
C PRO A 112 -48.69 -40.41 6.55
N MET A 113 -49.39 -39.93 5.52
CA MET A 113 -50.65 -40.47 5.00
C MET A 113 -50.43 -41.32 3.75
N ILE A 114 -49.17 -41.42 3.32
CA ILE A 114 -48.73 -41.97 2.05
C ILE A 114 -48.16 -43.38 2.31
N THR A 115 -48.61 -44.41 1.59
CA THR A 115 -48.17 -45.81 1.80
C THR A 115 -47.19 -46.20 0.69
N PRO A 116 -45.94 -46.61 0.99
CA PRO A 116 -45.35 -46.85 2.31
C PRO A 116 -45.06 -45.55 3.08
N LEU A 117 -45.20 -45.61 4.41
CA LEU A 117 -45.05 -44.48 5.35
C LEU A 117 -43.63 -43.87 5.27
N LYS A 118 -43.42 -42.99 4.29
CA LYS A 118 -42.17 -42.27 4.08
C LYS A 118 -42.46 -40.78 4.03
N ASN A 119 -41.87 -40.04 4.97
CA ASN A 119 -41.92 -38.58 4.94
C ASN A 119 -41.13 -38.09 3.74
N ILE A 120 -41.77 -37.29 2.88
CA ILE A 120 -41.11 -36.65 1.74
C ILE A 120 -40.83 -35.21 2.14
N SER A 121 -39.60 -34.77 1.90
CA SER A 121 -39.15 -33.41 2.19
C SER A 121 -39.30 -32.57 0.93
N LEU A 122 -40.04 -31.47 1.01
CA LEU A 122 -40.32 -30.60 -0.13
C LEU A 122 -39.84 -29.17 0.18
N PRO A 123 -39.18 -28.47 -0.77
CA PRO A 123 -38.72 -27.11 -0.56
C PRO A 123 -39.89 -26.12 -0.70
N GLN A 124 -39.98 -25.20 0.24
CA GLN A 124 -40.83 -24.03 0.14
C GLN A 124 -40.10 -22.93 -0.64
N ARG A 125 -40.47 -22.74 -1.91
CA ARG A 125 -39.82 -21.79 -2.81
C ARG A 125 -40.21 -20.34 -2.50
N LEU A 126 -39.31 -19.39 -2.76
CA LEU A 126 -39.57 -17.96 -2.54
C LEU A 126 -40.63 -17.45 -3.53
N CYS A 127 -41.61 -16.66 -3.07
CA CYS A 127 -42.63 -16.11 -3.95
C CYS A 127 -42.06 -15.18 -5.04
N LYS A 128 -42.66 -15.19 -6.23
CA LYS A 128 -42.30 -14.32 -7.36
C LYS A 128 -42.30 -12.84 -6.99
N SER A 129 -43.35 -12.40 -6.30
CA SER A 129 -43.52 -11.01 -5.84
C SER A 129 -42.37 -10.54 -4.95
N VAL A 130 -41.81 -11.45 -4.14
CA VAL A 130 -40.68 -11.17 -3.26
C VAL A 130 -39.40 -11.05 -4.06
N CYS A 131 -39.16 -11.96 -5.00
CA CYS A 131 -38.04 -11.88 -5.93
C CYS A 131 -38.07 -10.57 -6.72
N GLU A 132 -39.22 -10.23 -7.31
CA GLU A 132 -39.41 -8.99 -8.07
C GLU A 132 -39.18 -7.74 -7.20
N ARG A 133 -39.61 -7.78 -5.93
CA ARG A 133 -39.33 -6.70 -4.97
C ARG A 133 -37.84 -6.59 -4.65
N MET A 134 -37.13 -7.71 -4.46
CA MET A 134 -35.68 -7.69 -4.23
C MET A 134 -34.95 -7.09 -5.43
N VAL A 135 -35.28 -7.56 -6.63
CA VAL A 135 -34.62 -7.13 -7.87
C VAL A 135 -34.98 -5.67 -8.22
N SER A 136 -36.21 -5.23 -8.00
CA SER A 136 -36.59 -3.83 -8.20
C SER A 136 -35.92 -2.89 -7.20
N ASN A 137 -35.73 -3.32 -5.95
CA ASN A 137 -34.99 -2.56 -4.94
C ASN A 137 -33.48 -2.56 -5.18
N CYS A 138 -32.94 -3.55 -5.89
CA CYS A 138 -31.53 -3.73 -6.19
C CYS A 138 -31.36 -4.20 -7.64
N SER A 139 -31.42 -3.28 -8.61
CA SER A 139 -31.51 -3.60 -10.04
C SER A 139 -30.41 -4.54 -10.54
N ARG A 140 -29.17 -4.43 -10.03
CA ARG A 140 -28.06 -5.31 -10.38
C ARG A 140 -28.22 -6.77 -9.97
N LEU A 141 -29.12 -7.08 -9.03
CA LEU A 141 -29.45 -8.47 -8.72
C LEU A 141 -30.12 -9.18 -9.90
N SER A 142 -30.77 -8.45 -10.81
CA SER A 142 -31.38 -9.04 -12.02
C SER A 142 -30.38 -9.77 -12.92
N GLU A 143 -29.09 -9.39 -12.88
CA GLU A 143 -28.04 -10.05 -13.66
C GLU A 143 -27.74 -11.47 -13.16
N LYS A 144 -28.04 -11.76 -11.89
CA LYS A 144 -27.77 -13.06 -11.26
C LYS A 144 -29.04 -13.82 -10.87
N ILE A 145 -30.15 -13.12 -10.63
CA ILE A 145 -31.41 -13.68 -10.16
C ILE A 145 -32.48 -13.36 -11.19
N ASP A 146 -32.93 -14.38 -11.90
CA ASP A 146 -34.02 -14.27 -12.86
C ASP A 146 -35.36 -14.64 -12.22
N CYS A 147 -36.12 -13.63 -11.82
CA CYS A 147 -37.46 -13.80 -11.25
C CYS A 147 -38.51 -14.29 -12.24
N SER A 148 -38.18 -14.40 -13.54
CA SER A 148 -39.09 -14.94 -14.56
C SER A 148 -39.20 -16.46 -14.52
N ILE A 149 -38.25 -17.15 -13.88
CA ILE A 149 -38.22 -18.60 -13.76
C ILE A 149 -39.27 -19.05 -12.74
N SER A 150 -40.47 -19.35 -13.24
CA SER A 150 -41.66 -19.65 -12.47
C SER A 150 -41.47 -20.85 -11.52
N PHE A 151 -40.79 -21.91 -11.96
CA PHE A 151 -40.42 -23.06 -11.13
C PHE A 151 -39.59 -22.72 -9.87
N ILE A 152 -38.71 -21.72 -9.95
CA ILE A 152 -37.86 -21.29 -8.83
C ILE A 152 -38.60 -20.26 -7.98
N PHE A 153 -39.38 -19.39 -8.64
CA PHE A 153 -40.11 -18.28 -8.04
C PHE A 153 -41.60 -18.35 -8.41
N PRO A 154 -42.37 -19.27 -7.81
CA PRO A 154 -43.79 -19.41 -8.10
C PRO A 154 -44.59 -18.20 -7.60
N LYS A 155 -45.72 -17.90 -8.24
CA LYS A 155 -46.57 -16.78 -7.80
C LYS A 155 -47.32 -17.11 -6.51
N ILE A 156 -47.90 -18.31 -6.43
CA ILE A 156 -48.68 -18.76 -5.26
C ILE A 156 -48.02 -19.96 -4.58
N GLY A 157 -47.54 -20.94 -5.35
CA GLY A 157 -46.93 -22.15 -4.80
C GLY A 157 -46.47 -23.13 -5.88
N THR A 158 -46.02 -24.29 -5.43
CA THR A 158 -45.52 -25.36 -6.31
C THR A 158 -46.30 -26.64 -6.02
N PHE A 159 -46.80 -27.28 -7.06
CA PHE A 159 -47.36 -28.62 -7.00
C PHE A 159 -46.26 -29.67 -7.19
N TYR A 160 -46.20 -30.63 -6.28
CA TYR A 160 -45.31 -31.78 -6.40
C TYR A 160 -46.14 -33.02 -6.68
N ASN A 161 -45.82 -33.74 -7.75
CA ASN A 161 -46.49 -35.01 -8.03
C ASN A 161 -45.94 -36.08 -7.08
N LEU A 162 -46.80 -36.51 -6.14
CA LEU A 162 -46.51 -37.53 -5.15
C LEU A 162 -47.28 -38.85 -5.41
N SER A 163 -47.87 -39.02 -6.61
CA SER A 163 -48.63 -40.22 -6.99
C SER A 163 -47.81 -41.50 -6.82
N ASP A 164 -46.55 -41.48 -7.27
CA ASP A 164 -45.62 -42.61 -7.18
C ASP A 164 -45.29 -43.01 -5.73
N TYR A 165 -45.60 -42.14 -4.78
CA TYR A 165 -45.36 -42.39 -3.38
C TYR A 165 -46.62 -42.86 -2.66
N GLY A 166 -47.82 -42.69 -3.23
CA GLY A 166 -49.10 -43.09 -2.65
C GLY A 166 -49.94 -41.94 -2.11
N TYR A 167 -49.68 -40.70 -2.53
CA TYR A 167 -50.57 -39.56 -2.31
C TYR A 167 -51.63 -39.56 -3.41
N ASN A 168 -52.91 -39.71 -3.04
CA ASN A 168 -54.01 -39.87 -4.00
C ASN A 168 -54.96 -38.66 -4.05
N ASP A 169 -54.81 -37.70 -3.14
CA ASP A 169 -55.62 -36.48 -3.14
C ASP A 169 -55.17 -35.55 -4.27
N ASN A 170 -56.10 -34.81 -4.86
CA ASN A 170 -55.84 -33.87 -5.98
C ASN A 170 -55.04 -34.49 -7.13
N ASP A 171 -55.40 -35.70 -7.57
CA ASP A 171 -54.69 -36.44 -8.63
C ASP A 171 -53.19 -36.63 -8.33
N GLY A 172 -52.85 -36.76 -7.05
CA GLY A 172 -51.50 -36.95 -6.55
C GLY A 172 -50.66 -35.68 -6.50
N LEU A 173 -51.24 -34.50 -6.72
CA LEU A 173 -50.56 -33.21 -6.61
C LEU A 173 -50.61 -32.67 -5.17
N TYR A 174 -49.45 -32.63 -4.53
CA TYR A 174 -49.28 -32.01 -3.21
C TYR A 174 -48.89 -30.54 -3.36
N GLU A 175 -49.69 -29.65 -2.77
CA GLU A 175 -49.45 -28.20 -2.84
C GLU A 175 -48.47 -27.75 -1.75
N VAL A 176 -47.44 -27.02 -2.16
CA VAL A 176 -46.55 -26.30 -1.26
C VAL A 176 -46.67 -24.80 -1.54
N PRO A 177 -47.21 -23.99 -0.62
CA PRO A 177 -47.34 -22.55 -0.82
C PRO A 177 -45.96 -21.90 -0.88
N CYS A 178 -45.80 -20.87 -1.70
CA CYS A 178 -44.55 -20.12 -1.75
C CYS A 178 -44.29 -19.39 -0.43
N PHE A 179 -43.02 -19.16 -0.13
CA PHE A 179 -42.58 -18.48 1.08
C PHE A 179 -42.50 -16.96 0.84
N ASP A 180 -43.26 -16.19 1.62
CA ASP A 180 -43.18 -14.74 1.66
C ASP A 180 -42.55 -14.25 2.99
N PRO A 181 -41.26 -13.86 2.98
CA PRO A 181 -40.58 -13.38 4.17
C PRO A 181 -41.00 -11.98 4.61
N THR A 182 -41.86 -11.27 3.88
CA THR A 182 -42.17 -9.85 4.13
C THR A 182 -42.72 -9.60 5.54
N THR A 183 -43.56 -10.51 6.05
CA THR A 183 -44.12 -10.40 7.41
C THR A 183 -43.04 -10.54 8.48
N ILE A 184 -42.13 -11.52 8.31
CA ILE A 184 -41.01 -11.75 9.22
C ILE A 184 -40.02 -10.57 9.14
N TYR A 185 -39.73 -10.09 7.93
CA TYR A 185 -38.87 -8.93 7.69
C TYR A 185 -39.40 -7.69 8.40
N ASN A 186 -40.68 -7.36 8.26
CA ASN A 186 -41.29 -6.18 8.89
C ASN A 186 -41.23 -6.23 10.42
N ASN A 187 -41.29 -7.42 11.01
CA ASN A 187 -41.19 -7.59 12.47
C ASN A 187 -39.75 -7.44 13.00
N ILE A 188 -38.74 -7.65 12.14
CA ILE A 188 -37.33 -7.72 12.52
C ILE A 188 -36.56 -6.46 12.11
N SER A 189 -36.93 -5.80 11.01
CA SER A 189 -36.14 -4.77 10.34
C SER A 189 -35.88 -3.52 11.18
N SER A 190 -36.74 -3.21 12.16
CA SER A 190 -36.61 -2.02 13.01
C SER A 190 -35.36 -1.97 13.88
N ASN A 191 -34.71 -3.11 14.13
CA ASN A 191 -33.57 -3.21 15.05
C ASN A 191 -32.30 -3.78 14.39
N ARG A 192 -32.27 -3.97 13.07
CA ARG A 192 -31.15 -4.64 12.40
C ARG A 192 -30.44 -3.74 11.40
N ASN A 193 -29.12 -3.79 11.49
CA ASN A 193 -28.23 -3.19 10.51
C ASN A 193 -27.93 -4.20 9.40
N PHE A 194 -27.72 -3.67 8.20
CA PHE A 194 -27.19 -4.43 7.07
C PHE A 194 -25.89 -5.14 7.46
N ILE A 195 -25.77 -6.43 7.12
CA ILE A 195 -24.56 -7.20 7.41
C ILE A 195 -23.55 -6.95 6.29
N GLU A 196 -22.52 -6.16 6.57
CA GLU A 196 -21.44 -5.93 5.61
C GLU A 196 -20.40 -7.06 5.67
N ILE A 197 -20.03 -7.59 4.50
CA ILE A 197 -18.98 -8.60 4.38
C ILE A 197 -18.00 -8.12 3.31
N CYS A 198 -16.72 -8.07 3.67
CA CYS A 198 -15.65 -7.71 2.76
C CYS A 198 -15.00 -8.97 2.17
N PRO A 199 -14.78 -9.04 0.84
CA PRO A 199 -14.04 -10.14 0.24
C PRO A 199 -12.57 -10.03 0.63
N THR A 200 -11.94 -11.15 1.00
CA THR A 200 -10.49 -11.24 1.22
C THR A 200 -9.75 -10.70 0.00
N PRO A 201 -8.65 -9.93 0.15
CA PRO A 201 -7.98 -9.51 1.39
C PRO A 201 -8.50 -8.17 1.97
N LEU A 202 -9.65 -7.68 1.54
CA LEU A 202 -10.26 -6.49 2.14
C LEU A 202 -10.70 -6.80 3.57
N LEU A 203 -10.59 -5.80 4.44
CA LEU A 203 -10.91 -5.95 5.85
C LEU A 203 -12.17 -5.15 6.17
N LEU A 204 -13.05 -5.71 7.00
CA LEU A 204 -14.20 -4.97 7.51
C LEU A 204 -13.76 -4.09 8.68
N LYS A 205 -13.91 -2.77 8.54
CA LYS A 205 -13.68 -1.81 9.63
C LYS A 205 -14.95 -1.02 9.86
N ASN A 206 -15.84 -1.55 10.71
CA ASN A 206 -17.07 -0.86 11.05
C ASN A 206 -16.75 0.46 11.78
N SER A 207 -17.16 1.58 11.19
CA SER A 207 -16.99 2.90 11.78
C SER A 207 -18.21 3.76 11.52
N SER A 208 -18.74 4.35 12.59
CA SER A 208 -19.75 5.41 12.51
C SER A 208 -19.22 6.70 11.88
N ASP A 209 -17.90 6.89 11.83
CA ASP A 209 -17.23 8.04 11.21
C ASP A 209 -16.05 7.59 10.33
N SER A 210 -16.33 7.28 9.08
CA SER A 210 -15.30 6.88 8.10
C SER A 210 -14.24 7.97 7.89
N LYS A 211 -14.58 9.26 8.06
CA LYS A 211 -13.62 10.37 7.91
C LYS A 211 -12.62 10.40 9.05
N TYR A 212 -13.04 10.12 10.28
CA TYR A 212 -12.14 10.03 11.43
C TYR A 212 -11.08 8.92 11.23
N TYR A 213 -11.51 7.71 10.86
CA TYR A 213 -10.57 6.60 10.64
C TYR A 213 -9.74 6.76 9.37
N SER A 214 -10.26 7.45 8.35
CA SER A 214 -9.46 7.80 7.17
C SER A 214 -8.25 8.66 7.54
N LYS A 215 -8.41 9.60 8.49
CA LYS A 215 -7.29 10.41 9.03
C LYS A 215 -6.29 9.59 9.85
N ARG A 216 -6.68 8.40 10.34
CA ARG A 216 -5.80 7.46 11.06
C ARG A 216 -5.14 6.44 10.12
N GLY A 217 -5.31 6.59 8.80
CA GLY A 217 -4.61 5.80 7.79
C GLY A 217 -5.39 4.63 7.19
N TYR A 218 -6.69 4.48 7.49
CA TYR A 218 -7.54 3.49 6.84
C TYR A 218 -8.06 4.00 5.48
N THR A 219 -7.94 3.18 4.43
CA THR A 219 -8.44 3.57 3.09
C THR A 219 -9.74 2.83 2.77
N TYR A 220 -10.87 3.51 3.00
CA TYR A 220 -12.21 2.95 2.75
C TYR A 220 -12.55 2.89 1.27
N ILE A 221 -13.25 1.83 0.88
CA ILE A 221 -13.85 1.68 -0.45
C ILE A 221 -15.29 2.15 -0.37
N SER A 222 -15.53 3.42 -0.72
CA SER A 222 -16.87 4.02 -0.73
C SER A 222 -17.81 3.23 -1.64
N PRO A 223 -19.08 2.99 -1.23
CA PRO A 223 -19.75 3.48 -0.01
C PRO A 223 -19.63 2.57 1.23
N THR A 224 -18.73 1.58 1.23
CA THR A 224 -18.70 0.48 2.21
C THR A 224 -17.80 0.75 3.43
N ASN A 225 -17.92 -0.07 4.47
CA ASN A 225 -16.95 -0.15 5.57
C ASN A 225 -15.76 -1.10 5.28
N CYS A 226 -15.60 -1.54 4.03
CA CYS A 226 -14.43 -2.30 3.61
C CYS A 226 -13.23 -1.37 3.42
N VAL A 227 -12.10 -1.76 3.99
CA VAL A 227 -10.83 -1.05 3.85
C VAL A 227 -9.86 -1.85 3.01
N LEU A 228 -9.04 -1.15 2.22
CA LEU A 228 -7.94 -1.76 1.49
C LEU A 228 -6.89 -2.32 2.46
N PRO A 229 -6.25 -3.45 2.15
CA PRO A 229 -5.11 -3.94 2.91
C PRO A 229 -3.92 -2.99 2.79
N CYS A 230 -2.98 -3.13 3.72
CA CYS A 230 -1.71 -2.39 3.76
C CYS A 230 -0.55 -3.41 3.74
N PRO A 231 0.41 -3.32 2.79
CA PRO A 231 0.41 -2.43 1.64
C PRO A 231 -0.71 -2.78 0.64
N VAL A 232 -1.07 -1.83 -0.22
CA VAL A 232 -2.05 -2.07 -1.28
C VAL A 232 -1.46 -3.06 -2.31
N PRO A 233 -2.24 -4.06 -2.76
CA PRO A 233 -1.79 -5.13 -3.66
C PRO A 233 -1.69 -4.63 -5.10
N ASN A 234 -0.81 -3.66 -5.33
CA ASN A 234 -0.43 -3.18 -6.67
C ASN A 234 0.39 -4.23 -7.43
N TYR A 235 1.05 -5.11 -6.70
CA TYR A 235 1.95 -6.14 -7.20
C TYR A 235 1.74 -7.45 -6.42
N PRO A 236 2.10 -8.59 -7.03
CA PRO A 236 2.31 -9.84 -6.30
C PRO A 236 3.27 -9.67 -5.12
N LYS A 237 3.11 -10.50 -4.10
CA LYS A 237 3.91 -10.45 -2.87
C LYS A 237 5.41 -10.58 -3.15
N GLU A 238 5.80 -11.39 -4.13
CA GLU A 238 7.20 -11.61 -4.51
C GLU A 238 7.86 -10.32 -4.99
N LYS A 239 7.12 -9.46 -5.70
CA LYS A 239 7.62 -8.18 -6.17
C LYS A 239 7.77 -7.17 -5.03
N TRP A 240 6.85 -7.18 -4.06
CA TRP A 240 7.01 -6.40 -2.83
C TRP A 240 8.23 -6.84 -2.04
N ASP A 241 8.41 -8.15 -1.86
CA ASP A 241 9.56 -8.73 -1.17
C ASP A 241 10.88 -8.37 -1.87
N GLN A 242 10.91 -8.34 -3.20
CA GLN A 242 12.06 -7.87 -3.97
C GLN A 242 12.40 -6.40 -3.70
N ILE A 243 11.40 -5.51 -3.67
CA ILE A 243 11.61 -4.09 -3.37
C ILE A 243 12.12 -3.91 -1.94
N LEU A 244 11.50 -4.59 -0.96
CA LEU A 244 11.89 -4.51 0.46
C LEU A 244 13.29 -5.08 0.69
N THR A 245 13.63 -6.19 0.04
CA THR A 245 14.96 -6.81 0.12
C THR A 245 16.03 -5.92 -0.51
N MET A 246 15.77 -5.37 -1.71
CA MET A 246 16.66 -4.39 -2.35
C MET A 246 16.86 -3.19 -1.44
N SER A 247 15.77 -2.67 -0.86
CA SER A 247 15.79 -1.55 0.06
C SER A 247 16.69 -1.83 1.26
N LYS A 248 16.49 -2.97 1.92
CA LYS A 248 17.25 -3.40 3.10
C LYS A 248 18.74 -3.53 2.83
N ILE A 249 19.11 -4.20 1.74
CA ILE A 249 20.52 -4.44 1.38
C ILE A 249 21.19 -3.13 0.97
N LEU A 250 20.62 -2.38 0.03
CA LEU A 250 21.26 -1.18 -0.49
C LEU A 250 21.33 -0.07 0.56
N SER A 251 20.29 0.15 1.35
CA SER A 251 20.31 1.17 2.41
C SER A 251 21.39 0.88 3.46
N SER A 252 21.59 -0.38 3.84
CA SER A 252 22.61 -0.79 4.81
C SER A 252 24.03 -0.52 4.30
N ILE A 253 24.32 -0.94 3.06
CA ILE A 253 25.63 -0.69 2.43
C ILE A 253 25.85 0.81 2.23
N SER A 254 24.83 1.50 1.72
CA SER A 254 24.86 2.94 1.45
C SER A 254 25.07 3.76 2.73
N PHE A 255 24.45 3.36 3.83
CA PHE A 255 24.65 3.96 5.15
C PHE A 255 26.11 3.83 5.59
N ALA A 256 26.68 2.62 5.57
CA ALA A 256 28.07 2.38 5.94
C ALA A 256 29.06 3.18 5.06
N CYS A 257 28.84 3.17 3.73
CA CYS A 257 29.61 3.95 2.76
C CYS A 257 29.54 5.46 3.04
N SER A 258 28.36 5.97 3.38
CA SER A 258 28.13 7.38 3.67
C SER A 258 28.77 7.80 4.98
N VAL A 259 28.67 6.97 6.03
CA VAL A 259 29.35 7.18 7.31
C VAL A 259 30.86 7.16 7.13
N TYR A 260 31.40 6.23 6.35
CA TYR A 260 32.82 6.21 6.01
C TYR A 260 33.28 7.53 5.37
N ASN A 261 32.55 8.04 4.36
CA ASN A 261 32.89 9.31 3.72
C ASN A 261 32.77 10.49 4.68
N LEU A 262 31.74 10.50 5.53
CA LEU A 262 31.55 11.53 6.55
C LEU A 262 32.71 11.57 7.54
N ILE A 263 33.17 10.42 8.03
CA ILE A 263 34.33 10.33 8.92
C ILE A 263 35.60 10.76 8.19
N SER A 264 35.84 10.22 6.99
CA SER A 264 37.05 10.49 6.20
C SER A 264 37.24 11.99 5.92
N PHE A 265 36.20 12.63 5.38
CA PHE A 265 36.28 14.01 4.89
C PHE A 265 35.82 15.05 5.92
N GLY A 266 34.91 14.67 6.82
CA GLY A 266 34.37 15.54 7.86
C GLY A 266 35.20 15.56 9.14
N ILE A 267 35.84 14.44 9.52
CA ILE A 267 36.53 14.32 10.80
C ILE A 267 38.05 14.18 10.61
N LEU A 268 38.51 13.23 9.80
CA LEU A 268 39.92 12.85 9.74
C LEU A 268 40.79 13.81 8.91
N LYS A 269 40.25 14.36 7.82
CA LYS A 269 41.02 15.24 6.92
C LYS A 269 41.43 16.54 7.59
N LYS A 270 42.74 16.73 7.77
CA LYS A 270 43.37 18.01 8.16
C LYS A 270 43.32 18.97 6.96
N GLY A 271 42.99 20.24 7.19
CA GLY A 271 42.82 21.22 6.10
C GLY A 271 41.57 20.97 5.26
N LYS A 272 40.43 21.44 5.76
CA LYS A 272 39.13 21.23 5.10
C LYS A 272 38.95 22.25 3.97
N SER A 273 39.17 21.82 2.73
CA SER A 273 38.74 22.62 1.58
C SER A 273 37.21 22.78 1.58
N LYS A 274 36.71 23.89 1.02
CA LYS A 274 35.25 24.14 0.92
C LYS A 274 34.52 22.98 0.26
N TYR A 275 35.13 22.40 -0.78
CA TYR A 275 34.60 21.23 -1.49
C TYR A 275 34.57 19.96 -0.62
N THR A 276 35.58 19.75 0.24
CA THR A 276 35.59 18.63 1.20
C THR A 276 34.42 18.73 2.18
N ILE A 277 34.11 19.95 2.63
CA ILE A 277 32.96 20.19 3.53
C ILE A 277 31.65 19.84 2.82
N CYS A 278 31.49 20.22 1.54
CA CYS A 278 30.32 19.81 0.76
C CYS A 278 30.20 18.27 0.67
N ILE A 279 31.32 17.56 0.41
CA ILE A 279 31.35 16.09 0.33
C ILE A 279 30.90 15.47 1.66
N ALA A 280 31.41 15.98 2.78
CA ALA A 280 31.04 15.52 4.11
C ALA A 280 29.56 15.79 4.41
N SER A 281 29.05 16.99 4.12
CA SER A 281 27.65 17.35 4.35
C SER A 281 26.68 16.54 3.49
N PHE A 282 27.00 16.32 2.22
CA PHE A 282 26.19 15.46 1.34
C PHE A 282 26.20 14.00 1.81
N SER A 283 27.36 13.48 2.22
CA SER A 283 27.45 12.12 2.80
C SER A 283 26.65 12.00 4.09
N GLY A 284 26.68 13.02 4.96
CA GLY A 284 25.83 13.07 6.15
C GLY A 284 24.34 13.09 5.81
N SER A 285 23.96 13.78 4.72
CA SER A 285 22.57 13.84 4.25
C SER A 285 22.09 12.47 3.75
N ILE A 286 22.92 11.75 2.99
CA ILE A 286 22.63 10.37 2.56
C ILE A 286 22.58 9.42 3.76
N ALA A 287 23.46 9.61 4.75
CA ALA A 287 23.43 8.83 5.98
C ALA A 287 22.09 9.02 6.73
N LEU A 288 21.53 10.24 6.78
CA LEU A 288 20.21 10.48 7.37
C LEU A 288 19.08 9.79 6.61
N VAL A 289 19.10 9.83 5.27
CA VAL A 289 18.12 9.11 4.43
C VAL A 289 18.14 7.61 4.77
N ASN A 290 19.32 6.99 4.74
CA ASN A 290 19.44 5.56 5.00
C ASN A 290 19.26 5.19 6.48
N LEU A 291 19.52 6.11 7.43
CA LEU A 291 19.24 5.87 8.84
C LEU A 291 17.76 5.61 9.09
N GLY A 292 16.87 6.29 8.36
CA GLY A 292 15.44 5.99 8.37
C GLY A 292 15.13 4.55 7.96
N ASP A 293 15.84 4.01 6.96
CA ASP A 293 15.73 2.60 6.57
C ASP A 293 16.32 1.65 7.62
N ILE A 294 17.47 1.97 8.23
CA ILE A 294 18.06 1.15 9.31
C ILE A 294 17.08 1.00 10.48
N ILE A 295 16.40 2.08 10.87
CA ILE A 295 15.37 2.03 11.92
C ILE A 295 14.23 1.10 11.51
N LYS A 296 13.73 1.21 10.27
CA LYS A 296 12.68 0.30 9.74
C LYS A 296 13.13 -1.15 9.69
N ILE A 297 14.39 -1.43 9.36
CA ILE A 297 14.95 -2.78 9.39
C ILE A 297 14.97 -3.34 10.81
N GLY A 298 15.33 -2.52 11.80
CA GLY A 298 15.39 -2.94 13.20
C GLY A 298 14.02 -3.20 13.84
N VAL A 299 13.00 -2.42 13.47
CA VAL A 299 11.63 -2.57 13.99
C VAL A 299 10.82 -3.59 13.18
N GLY A 300 11.01 -3.61 11.85
CA GLY A 300 10.22 -4.37 10.88
C GLY A 300 9.50 -3.42 9.91
N TYR A 301 9.67 -3.62 8.60
CA TYR A 301 9.04 -2.75 7.59
C TYR A 301 7.52 -2.75 7.71
N ASP A 302 6.91 -3.92 7.84
CA ASP A 302 5.45 -4.05 7.93
C ASP A 302 4.91 -3.38 9.20
N SER A 303 5.58 -3.54 10.35
CA SER A 303 5.16 -2.88 11.59
C SER A 303 5.27 -1.36 11.54
N VAL A 304 6.21 -0.80 10.77
CA VAL A 304 6.37 0.66 10.66
C VAL A 304 5.42 1.26 9.62
N LEU A 305 5.14 0.54 8.52
CA LEU A 305 4.30 1.04 7.43
C LEU A 305 2.81 0.70 7.64
N CYS A 306 2.54 -0.48 8.21
CA CYS A 306 1.23 -1.08 8.38
C CYS A 306 1.08 -1.63 9.82
N PRO A 307 1.07 -0.76 10.84
CA PRO A 307 1.03 -1.12 12.26
C PRO A 307 -0.22 -1.93 12.65
N GLU A 308 -1.33 -1.73 11.94
CA GLU A 308 -2.54 -2.55 12.04
C GLU A 308 -2.97 -3.04 10.65
N PRO A 309 -3.63 -4.21 10.56
CA PRO A 309 -4.20 -4.69 9.29
C PRO A 309 -5.08 -3.64 8.60
N GLY A 310 -4.74 -3.29 7.36
CA GLY A 310 -5.49 -2.30 6.56
C GLY A 310 -5.29 -0.84 6.96
N ARG A 311 -4.44 -0.55 7.96
CA ARG A 311 -4.10 0.81 8.40
C ARG A 311 -2.69 1.17 7.95
N SER A 312 -2.56 2.21 7.13
CA SER A 312 -1.26 2.84 6.87
C SER A 312 -0.83 3.66 8.09
N ALA A 313 0.47 3.66 8.40
CA ALA A 313 0.98 4.43 9.52
C ALA A 313 0.83 5.94 9.31
N THR A 314 0.54 6.69 10.38
CA THR A 314 0.43 8.16 10.36
C THR A 314 1.26 8.78 11.46
N GLN A 315 1.74 10.02 11.27
CA GLN A 315 2.56 10.72 12.27
C GLN A 315 1.91 10.82 13.65
N THR A 316 0.58 10.98 13.68
CA THR A 316 -0.17 11.24 14.90
C THR A 316 -0.31 10.01 15.79
N GLU A 317 -0.46 8.84 15.18
CA GLU A 317 -0.65 7.57 15.89
C GLU A 317 0.67 6.77 15.99
N ASP A 318 1.56 6.94 15.01
CA ASP A 318 2.77 6.13 14.83
C ASP A 318 4.02 7.02 14.80
N PRO A 319 4.60 7.37 15.97
CA PRO A 319 5.71 8.32 16.06
C PRO A 319 6.97 7.84 15.32
N ILE A 320 7.16 6.52 15.17
CA ILE A 320 8.27 5.94 14.40
C ILE A 320 8.15 6.27 12.91
N CYS A 321 6.94 6.27 12.36
CA CYS A 321 6.67 6.70 10.99
C CYS A 321 7.00 8.18 10.83
N GLY A 322 6.60 9.03 11.79
CA GLY A 322 6.98 10.45 11.83
C GLY A 322 8.49 10.69 11.92
N LEU A 323 9.21 9.95 12.76
CA LEU A 323 10.66 10.08 12.93
C LEU A 323 11.41 9.66 11.65
N THR A 324 11.06 8.52 11.07
CA THR A 324 11.71 8.02 9.84
C THR A 324 11.42 8.94 8.65
N ALA A 325 10.19 9.48 8.55
CA ALA A 325 9.83 10.49 7.56
C ALA A 325 10.61 11.80 7.74
N ALA A 326 10.83 12.23 8.99
CA ALA A 326 11.61 13.43 9.30
C ALA A 326 13.08 13.28 8.88
N LEU A 327 13.72 12.16 9.25
CA LEU A 327 15.10 11.84 8.86
C LEU A 327 15.23 11.78 7.33
N PHE A 328 14.29 11.09 6.68
CA PHE A 328 14.23 11.00 5.23
C PHE A 328 14.09 12.39 4.57
N HIS A 329 13.14 13.20 5.02
CA HIS A 329 12.87 14.53 4.45
C HIS A 329 14.06 15.49 4.63
N ILE A 330 14.64 15.58 5.83
CA ILE A 330 15.84 16.40 6.06
C ILE A 330 17.00 15.91 5.20
N GLY A 331 17.20 14.59 5.16
CA GLY A 331 18.27 13.97 4.38
C GLY A 331 18.13 14.29 2.90
N ILE A 332 16.96 14.06 2.30
CA ILE A 332 16.76 14.24 0.87
C ILE A 332 16.77 15.71 0.44
N CYS A 333 16.20 16.63 1.23
CA CYS A 333 16.31 18.07 1.01
C CYS A 333 17.77 18.52 1.01
N ASN A 334 18.53 18.12 2.02
CA ASN A 334 19.95 18.48 2.11
C ASN A 334 20.77 17.83 0.99
N CYS A 335 20.47 16.60 0.55
CA CYS A 335 21.14 15.98 -0.59
C CYS A 335 21.03 16.86 -1.84
N VAL A 336 19.82 17.31 -2.19
CA VAL A 336 19.61 18.16 -3.36
C VAL A 336 20.36 19.49 -3.22
N LEU A 337 20.22 20.17 -2.07
CA LEU A 337 20.84 21.48 -1.84
C LEU A 337 22.38 21.42 -1.82
N TRP A 338 22.96 20.38 -1.19
CA TRP A 338 24.40 20.17 -1.16
C TRP A 338 24.94 19.75 -2.53
N SER A 339 24.19 18.97 -3.31
CA SER A 339 24.55 18.66 -4.70
C SER A 339 24.62 19.94 -5.55
N THR A 340 23.61 20.81 -5.47
CA THR A 340 23.64 22.11 -6.17
C THR A 340 24.78 23.00 -5.68
N THR A 341 25.05 23.01 -4.36
CA THR A 341 26.18 23.75 -3.78
C THR A 341 27.52 23.23 -4.34
N MET A 342 27.69 21.91 -4.50
CA MET A 342 28.87 21.34 -5.17
C MET A 342 29.00 21.81 -6.61
N CYS A 343 27.89 21.86 -7.37
CA CYS A 343 27.88 22.35 -8.75
C CYS A 343 28.39 23.80 -8.83
N ILE A 344 27.88 24.67 -7.96
CA ILE A 344 28.27 26.09 -7.90
C ILE A 344 29.75 26.23 -7.54
N TYR A 345 30.23 25.47 -6.54
CA TYR A 345 31.65 25.51 -6.17
C TYR A 345 32.57 24.96 -7.24
N LEU A 346 32.17 23.89 -7.94
CA LEU A 346 32.93 23.32 -9.05
C LEU A 346 33.05 24.34 -10.19
N TYR A 347 31.93 24.97 -10.56
CA TYR A 347 31.91 26.04 -11.56
C TYR A 347 32.79 27.23 -11.15
N GLY A 348 32.65 27.71 -9.92
CA GLY A 348 33.45 28.81 -9.40
C GLY A 348 34.94 28.50 -9.35
N ALA A 349 35.32 27.26 -9.02
CA ALA A 349 36.72 26.81 -9.01
C ALA A 349 37.33 26.79 -10.42
N ILE A 350 36.60 26.28 -11.41
CA ILE A 350 37.08 26.19 -12.80
C ILE A 350 37.17 27.57 -13.45
N LYS A 351 36.17 28.42 -13.24
CA LYS A 351 36.16 29.80 -13.77
C LYS A 351 36.94 30.80 -12.91
N GLN A 352 37.52 30.35 -11.79
CA GLN A 352 38.23 31.19 -10.81
C GLN A 352 37.39 32.38 -10.30
N ILE A 353 36.08 32.23 -10.22
CA ILE A 353 35.19 33.25 -9.67
C ILE A 353 35.21 33.17 -8.14
N LYS A 354 35.31 34.33 -7.48
CA LYS A 354 35.14 34.43 -6.02
C LYS A 354 33.71 34.00 -5.66
N THR A 355 33.58 32.78 -5.16
CA THR A 355 32.32 32.22 -4.65
C THR A 355 31.95 32.83 -3.30
N PHE A 356 30.65 32.81 -2.98
CA PHE A 356 30.16 33.22 -1.67
C PHE A 356 30.83 32.43 -0.53
N ARG A 357 30.85 33.02 0.66
CA ARG A 357 31.38 32.37 1.86
C ARG A 357 30.54 31.12 2.16
N LEU A 358 31.21 29.98 2.34
CA LEU A 358 30.57 28.68 2.58
C LEU A 358 29.57 28.68 3.75
N ARG A 359 29.82 29.51 4.77
CA ARG A 359 28.93 29.70 5.92
C ARG A 359 27.50 30.06 5.51
N TRP A 360 27.31 30.84 4.44
CA TRP A 360 25.97 31.20 3.97
C TRP A 360 25.23 30.02 3.36
N PHE A 361 25.92 29.15 2.62
CA PHE A 361 25.33 27.91 2.11
C PHE A 361 24.96 26.94 3.24
N ILE A 362 25.80 26.82 4.28
CA ILE A 362 25.49 25.99 5.45
C ILE A 362 24.20 26.50 6.12
N ILE A 363 24.14 27.81 6.43
CA ILE A 363 22.96 28.42 7.07
C ILE A 363 21.73 28.22 6.19
N PHE A 364 21.82 28.52 4.89
CA PHE A 364 20.68 28.39 3.98
C PHE A 364 20.19 26.95 3.86
N ASN A 365 21.08 25.99 3.57
CA ASN A 365 20.70 24.60 3.34
C ASN A 365 20.07 23.96 4.59
N THR A 366 20.67 24.20 5.76
CA THR A 366 20.17 23.69 7.04
C THR A 366 18.88 24.38 7.45
N SER A 367 18.79 25.71 7.38
CA SER A 367 17.57 26.44 7.73
C SER A 367 16.41 26.07 6.82
N PHE A 368 16.64 25.97 5.50
CA PHE A 368 15.60 25.57 4.56
C PHE A 368 15.06 24.17 4.88
N SER A 369 15.95 23.18 5.01
CA SER A 369 15.55 21.79 5.27
C SER A 369 14.86 21.63 6.63
N LEU A 370 15.27 22.41 7.64
CA LEU A 370 14.63 22.40 8.95
C LEU A 370 13.26 23.08 8.93
N ILE A 371 13.13 24.24 8.26
CA ILE A 371 11.85 24.94 8.12
C ILE A 371 10.85 24.07 7.35
N SER A 372 11.27 23.44 6.24
CA SER A 372 10.39 22.56 5.46
C SER A 372 9.93 21.35 6.29
N LEU A 373 10.83 20.75 7.08
CA LEU A 373 10.48 19.71 8.04
C LEU A 373 9.45 20.20 9.06
N LEU A 374 9.70 21.34 9.70
CA LEU A 374 8.82 21.86 10.74
C LEU A 374 7.42 22.15 10.20
N ILE A 375 7.31 22.69 8.98
CA ILE A 375 6.01 22.91 8.32
C ILE A 375 5.28 21.58 8.07
N ALA A 376 5.98 20.58 7.54
CA ALA A 376 5.41 19.26 7.28
C ALA A 376 4.97 18.54 8.57
N ALA A 377 5.83 18.58 9.60
CA ALA A 377 5.59 17.97 10.91
C ALA A 377 4.44 18.66 11.66
N ALA A 378 4.41 20.00 11.68
CA ALA A 378 3.34 20.77 12.32
C ALA A 378 1.98 20.54 11.64
N SER A 379 1.98 20.27 10.34
CA SER A 379 0.77 19.96 9.59
C SER A 379 0.33 18.49 9.70
N SER A 380 1.07 17.66 10.45
CA SER A 380 0.82 16.22 10.62
C SER A 380 0.67 15.47 9.30
N LYS A 381 1.53 15.78 8.31
CA LYS A 381 1.43 15.26 6.94
C LYS A 381 2.34 14.08 6.63
N PHE A 382 3.08 13.57 7.62
CA PHE A 382 3.87 12.35 7.44
C PHE A 382 2.98 11.11 7.58
N GLU A 383 2.90 10.33 6.52
CA GLU A 383 2.10 9.11 6.45
C GLU A 383 2.85 8.07 5.61
N ALA A 384 2.62 6.79 5.91
CA ALA A 384 2.99 5.72 4.99
C ALA A 384 2.09 5.80 3.76
N GLY A 385 2.71 5.82 2.57
CA GLY A 385 1.93 5.74 1.33
C GLY A 385 1.31 4.35 1.18
N THR A 386 0.06 4.30 0.70
CA THR A 386 -0.68 3.04 0.47
C THR A 386 0.05 2.05 -0.45
N GLY A 387 1.01 2.51 -1.25
CA GLY A 387 1.99 1.68 -1.92
C GLY A 387 3.33 2.39 -1.94
N SER A 388 3.85 2.78 -0.78
CA SER A 388 5.19 3.35 -0.56
C SER A 388 5.93 2.54 0.49
N ILE A 389 7.22 2.29 0.31
CA ILE A 389 8.08 1.64 1.33
C ILE A 389 8.63 2.63 2.38
N GLU A 390 8.21 3.89 2.30
CA GLU A 390 8.65 5.00 3.14
C GLU A 390 7.46 5.79 3.67
N CYS A 391 7.54 6.14 4.95
CA CYS A 391 6.77 7.23 5.53
C CYS A 391 7.31 8.55 4.98
N TRP A 392 6.45 9.35 4.36
CA TRP A 392 6.83 10.65 3.82
C TRP A 392 5.63 11.60 3.76
N ILE A 393 5.82 12.80 3.19
CA ILE A 393 4.76 13.78 3.02
C ILE A 393 3.77 13.24 1.99
N ARG A 394 2.55 12.89 2.44
CA ARG A 394 1.55 12.29 1.55
C ARG A 394 0.70 13.32 0.81
N ASP A 395 0.46 14.46 1.44
CA ASP A 395 -0.36 15.52 0.86
C ASP A 395 0.33 16.15 -0.35
N ARG A 396 -0.33 16.07 -1.51
CA ARG A 396 0.17 16.52 -2.82
C ARG A 396 0.71 17.94 -2.77
N TRP A 397 -0.02 18.86 -2.15
CA TRP A 397 0.37 20.27 -2.16
C TRP A 397 1.61 20.50 -1.30
N TYR A 398 1.70 19.84 -0.15
CA TYR A 398 2.85 19.95 0.73
C TYR A 398 4.11 19.35 0.09
N VAL A 399 4.03 18.16 -0.52
CA VAL A 399 5.21 17.54 -1.14
C VAL A 399 5.70 18.33 -2.36
N ILE A 400 4.79 18.91 -3.15
CA ILE A 400 5.16 19.75 -4.30
C ILE A 400 5.83 21.04 -3.83
N CYS A 401 5.21 21.77 -2.89
CA CYS A 401 5.70 23.07 -2.45
C CYS A 401 6.97 22.99 -1.60
N LEU A 402 7.04 22.03 -0.66
CA LEU A 402 8.14 21.94 0.30
C LEU A 402 9.36 21.22 -0.26
N PHE A 403 9.20 20.34 -1.25
CA PHE A 403 10.30 19.55 -1.81
C PHE A 403 10.45 19.73 -3.31
N TRP A 404 9.46 19.39 -4.13
CA TRP A 404 9.67 19.27 -5.58
C TRP A 404 9.90 20.59 -6.32
N ILE A 405 9.24 21.68 -5.96
CA ILE A 405 9.51 23.00 -6.54
C ILE A 405 10.94 23.47 -6.19
N PRO A 406 11.35 23.51 -4.90
CA PRO A 406 12.73 23.79 -4.51
C PRO A 406 13.75 22.88 -5.19
N CYS A 407 13.45 21.58 -5.26
CA CYS A 407 14.29 20.59 -5.93
C CYS A 407 14.46 20.90 -7.42
N SER A 408 13.37 21.23 -8.12
CA SER A 408 13.41 21.60 -9.54
C SER A 408 14.26 22.85 -9.80
N ILE A 409 14.15 23.87 -8.94
CA ILE A 409 14.98 25.08 -9.01
C ILE A 409 16.46 24.73 -8.78
N ALA A 410 16.74 23.92 -7.76
CA ALA A 410 18.09 23.49 -7.42
C ALA A 410 18.73 22.64 -8.53
N LEU A 411 17.96 21.75 -9.17
CA LEU A 411 18.38 20.96 -10.33
C LEU A 411 18.62 21.82 -11.57
N LEU A 412 17.78 22.82 -11.83
CA LEU A 412 17.97 23.76 -12.93
C LEU A 412 19.28 24.54 -12.76
N ILE A 413 19.51 25.09 -11.57
CA ILE A 413 20.76 25.79 -11.23
C ILE A 413 21.95 24.84 -11.38
N GLY A 414 21.85 23.62 -10.83
CA GLY A 414 22.88 22.59 -10.96
C GLY A 414 23.21 22.27 -12.41
N THR A 415 22.19 22.06 -13.24
CA THR A 415 22.32 21.76 -14.67
C THR A 415 23.00 22.90 -15.43
N ILE A 416 22.60 24.15 -15.18
CA ILE A 416 23.25 25.34 -15.79
C ILE A 416 24.73 25.38 -15.39
N CYS A 417 25.06 25.15 -14.12
CA CYS A 417 26.44 25.11 -13.65
C CYS A 417 27.24 23.97 -14.31
N ILE A 418 26.66 22.79 -14.48
CA ILE A 418 27.32 21.64 -15.12
C ILE A 418 27.62 21.93 -16.59
N ILE A 419 26.63 22.43 -17.34
CA ILE A 419 26.80 22.81 -18.75
C ILE A 419 27.92 23.85 -18.86
N ALA A 420 27.92 24.86 -17.99
CA ALA A 420 28.96 25.87 -17.96
C ALA A 420 30.35 25.29 -17.64
N VAL A 421 30.44 24.32 -16.71
CA VAL A 421 31.67 23.59 -16.41
C VAL A 421 32.18 22.82 -17.63
N ILE A 422 31.31 22.10 -18.34
CA ILE A 422 31.68 21.34 -19.54
C ILE A 422 32.22 22.28 -20.62
N ILE A 423 31.56 23.42 -20.85
CA ILE A 423 32.00 24.43 -21.82
C ILE A 423 33.38 24.97 -21.45
N GLU A 424 33.63 25.30 -20.18
CA GLU A 424 34.93 25.82 -19.75
C GLU A 424 36.03 24.75 -19.82
N ILE A 425 35.75 23.50 -19.44
CA ILE A 425 36.69 22.38 -19.62
C ILE A 425 37.03 22.19 -21.11
N TYR A 426 36.03 22.24 -21.99
CA TYR A 426 36.24 22.14 -23.44
C TYR A 426 37.14 23.26 -23.96
N LYS A 427 36.90 24.52 -23.56
CA LYS A 427 37.76 25.65 -23.91
C LYS A 427 39.20 25.48 -23.41
N ILE A 428 39.38 25.06 -22.16
CA ILE A 428 40.70 24.81 -21.56
C ILE A 428 41.42 23.68 -22.33
N SER A 429 40.72 22.57 -22.61
CA SER A 429 41.29 21.42 -23.32
C SER A 429 41.81 21.74 -24.72
N LYS A 430 41.20 22.72 -25.40
CA LYS A 430 41.65 23.17 -26.73
C LYS A 430 42.95 23.98 -26.67
N ASN A 431 43.20 24.68 -25.56
CA ASN A 431 44.31 25.61 -25.42
C ASN A 431 45.52 25.03 -24.65
N VAL A 432 45.32 23.92 -23.93
CA VAL A 432 46.31 23.34 -23.02
C VAL A 432 47.03 22.14 -23.66
N LYS A 433 48.37 22.10 -23.56
CA LYS A 433 49.19 20.97 -24.06
C LYS A 433 48.91 19.71 -23.23
N LEU A 434 48.98 18.53 -23.86
CA LEU A 434 48.68 17.22 -23.24
C LEU A 434 49.38 16.96 -21.88
N SER A 435 50.53 17.58 -21.63
CA SER A 435 51.30 17.45 -20.38
C SER A 435 50.59 18.06 -19.15
N GLU A 436 49.65 18.99 -19.31
CA GLU A 436 48.89 19.61 -18.21
C GLU A 436 47.53 18.91 -17.97
N SER A 437 47.29 17.78 -18.64
CA SER A 437 46.06 16.98 -18.55
C SER A 437 45.74 16.47 -17.14
N GLU A 438 46.72 16.37 -16.24
CA GLU A 438 46.49 15.96 -14.85
C GLU A 438 45.48 16.85 -14.11
N ALA A 439 45.52 18.17 -14.34
CA ALA A 439 44.59 19.10 -13.71
C ALA A 439 43.15 18.86 -14.18
N ILE A 440 42.98 18.56 -15.47
CA ILE A 440 41.68 18.23 -16.07
C ILE A 440 41.17 16.89 -15.55
N LEU A 441 42.04 15.86 -15.49
CA LEU A 441 41.71 14.52 -14.97
C LEU A 441 41.21 14.59 -13.52
N ARG A 442 41.72 15.52 -12.70
CA ARG A 442 41.24 15.72 -11.31
C ARG A 442 39.80 16.25 -11.23
N GLN A 443 39.32 16.97 -12.26
CA GLN A 443 37.96 17.55 -12.29
C GLN A 443 36.91 16.61 -12.88
N ILE A 444 37.31 15.57 -13.62
CA ILE A 444 36.39 14.59 -14.20
C ILE A 444 35.58 13.85 -13.13
N LYS A 445 36.19 13.49 -12.00
CA LYS A 445 35.49 12.78 -10.91
C LYS A 445 34.32 13.60 -10.32
N PRO A 446 34.53 14.86 -9.88
CA PRO A 446 33.45 15.79 -9.55
C PRO A 446 32.36 15.89 -10.60
N LEU A 447 32.74 16.02 -11.88
CA LEU A 447 31.79 16.17 -12.98
C LEU A 447 30.90 14.93 -13.14
N ILE A 448 31.51 13.73 -13.17
CA ILE A 448 30.77 12.46 -13.26
C ILE A 448 29.82 12.31 -12.07
N SER A 449 30.30 12.57 -10.85
CA SER A 449 29.46 12.47 -9.64
C SER A 449 28.22 13.36 -9.75
N VAL A 450 28.43 14.60 -10.16
CA VAL A 450 27.36 15.61 -10.23
C VAL A 450 26.37 15.27 -11.35
N ILE A 451 26.83 14.78 -12.51
CA ILE A 451 25.97 14.33 -13.61
C ILE A 451 25.11 13.16 -13.16
N LEU A 452 25.70 12.15 -12.52
CA LEU A 452 24.97 10.97 -12.05
C LEU A 452 23.92 11.35 -11.00
N ILE A 453 24.29 12.16 -10.01
CA ILE A 453 23.35 12.61 -8.97
C ILE A 453 22.22 13.45 -9.56
N SER A 454 22.54 14.45 -10.39
CA SER A 454 21.53 15.32 -11.04
C SER A 454 20.62 14.53 -11.97
N GLY A 455 21.19 13.57 -12.72
CA GLY A 455 20.44 12.66 -13.58
C GLY A 455 19.48 11.77 -12.79
N SER A 456 19.93 11.21 -11.67
CA SER A 456 19.06 10.43 -10.77
C SER A 456 17.94 11.28 -10.19
N PHE A 457 18.21 12.48 -9.68
CA PHE A 457 17.15 13.36 -9.18
C PHE A 457 16.16 13.81 -10.28
N THR A 458 16.64 14.04 -11.50
CA THR A 458 15.78 14.32 -12.64
C THR A 458 14.89 13.13 -12.95
N TYR A 459 15.42 11.91 -12.90
CA TYR A 459 14.63 10.69 -13.04
C TYR A 459 13.56 10.58 -11.95
N LEU A 460 13.92 10.81 -10.68
CA LEU A 460 12.97 10.78 -9.56
C LEU A 460 11.86 11.83 -9.74
N LEU A 461 12.20 13.03 -10.22
CA LEU A 461 11.25 14.09 -10.53
C LEU A 461 10.25 13.67 -11.62
N ILE A 462 10.74 13.09 -12.72
CA ILE A 462 9.89 12.62 -13.82
C ILE A 462 8.93 11.52 -13.33
N ILE A 463 9.44 10.52 -12.62
CA ILE A 463 8.62 9.43 -12.09
C ILE A 463 7.59 9.93 -11.08
N PHE A 464 7.95 10.87 -10.19
CA PHE A 464 6.99 11.44 -9.25
C PHE A 464 5.81 12.10 -9.97
N PHE A 465 6.07 12.94 -10.98
CA PHE A 465 5.01 13.61 -11.72
C PHE A 465 4.22 12.66 -12.63
N ASP A 466 4.84 11.59 -13.14
CA ASP A 466 4.13 10.53 -13.86
C ASP A 466 3.14 9.79 -12.94
N ILE A 467 3.57 9.41 -11.74
CA ILE A 467 2.71 8.78 -10.73
C ILE A 467 1.56 9.73 -10.34
N GLU A 468 1.87 11.00 -10.08
CA GLU A 468 0.86 12.00 -9.68
C GLU A 468 -0.17 12.25 -10.79
N ARG A 469 0.27 12.31 -12.05
CA ARG A 469 -0.63 12.46 -13.21
C ARG A 469 -1.58 11.27 -13.35
N ASN A 470 -1.11 10.07 -13.07
CA ASN A 470 -1.88 8.83 -13.20
C ASN A 470 -2.63 8.42 -11.92
N PHE A 471 -2.48 9.17 -10.81
CA PHE A 471 -3.03 8.82 -9.51
C PHE A 471 -4.56 8.66 -9.50
N GLY A 472 -5.27 9.51 -10.26
CA GLY A 472 -6.72 9.38 -10.44
C GLY A 472 -7.12 8.05 -11.09
N GLY A 473 -6.33 7.58 -12.06
CA GLY A 473 -6.54 6.29 -12.74
C GLY A 473 -6.26 5.09 -11.83
N TYR A 474 -5.26 5.19 -10.94
CA TYR A 474 -5.01 4.17 -9.93
C TYR A 474 -6.17 4.08 -8.93
N ARG A 475 -6.72 5.24 -8.53
CA ARG A 475 -7.88 5.27 -7.63
C ARG A 475 -9.13 4.67 -8.28
N SER A 476 -9.38 4.94 -9.56
CA SER A 476 -10.53 4.31 -10.26
C SER A 476 -10.35 2.81 -10.46
N ALA A 477 -9.12 2.33 -10.66
CA ALA A 477 -8.85 0.90 -10.81
C ALA A 477 -9.09 0.05 -9.55
N VAL A 478 -9.38 0.68 -8.40
CA VAL A 478 -9.83 -0.03 -7.20
C VAL A 478 -11.17 -0.71 -7.42
N SER A 479 -12.08 -0.14 -8.24
CA SER A 479 -13.35 -0.81 -8.56
C SER A 479 -13.13 -2.10 -9.35
N ASP A 480 -12.21 -2.07 -10.32
CA ASP A 480 -11.88 -3.24 -11.15
C ASP A 480 -11.26 -4.34 -10.30
N TYR A 481 -10.42 -3.95 -9.33
CA TYR A 481 -9.86 -4.86 -8.33
C TYR A 481 -10.95 -5.52 -7.48
N VAL A 482 -11.92 -4.76 -6.95
CA VAL A 482 -13.05 -5.32 -6.19
C VAL A 482 -13.88 -6.28 -7.05
N LEU A 483 -14.15 -5.92 -8.31
CA LEU A 483 -14.88 -6.80 -9.23
C LEU A 483 -14.12 -8.11 -9.49
N CYS A 484 -12.79 -8.05 -9.60
CA CYS A 484 -11.95 -9.25 -9.67
C CYS A 484 -12.13 -10.13 -8.43
N LEU A 485 -12.03 -9.55 -7.23
CA LEU A 485 -12.20 -10.29 -5.97
C LEU A 485 -13.57 -10.97 -5.87
N LEU A 486 -14.63 -10.30 -6.30
CA LEU A 486 -15.99 -10.84 -6.26
C LEU A 486 -16.22 -12.00 -7.25
N ASN A 487 -15.42 -12.06 -8.33
CA ASN A 487 -15.53 -13.09 -9.36
C ASN A 487 -14.52 -14.24 -9.19
N SER A 488 -13.51 -14.05 -8.35
CA SER A 488 -12.48 -15.05 -8.07
C SER A 488 -13.03 -16.25 -7.29
N SER A 489 -12.54 -17.45 -7.63
CA SER A 489 -12.81 -18.69 -6.90
C SER A 489 -11.76 -19.01 -5.84
N ASP A 490 -10.55 -18.49 -6.01
CA ASP A 490 -9.34 -18.70 -5.20
C ASP A 490 -9.17 -17.69 -4.04
N GLY A 491 -10.18 -16.87 -3.75
CA GLY A 491 -10.09 -15.86 -2.69
C GLY A 491 -9.28 -14.62 -3.07
N GLY A 492 -9.02 -14.43 -4.36
CA GLY A 492 -8.49 -13.21 -4.95
C GLY A 492 -6.98 -13.09 -4.96
N GLU A 493 -6.22 -14.20 -4.93
CA GLU A 493 -4.76 -14.16 -4.92
C GLU A 493 -4.18 -13.53 -6.20
N GLU A 494 -4.80 -13.80 -7.35
CA GLU A 494 -4.42 -13.22 -8.65
C GLU A 494 -4.93 -11.79 -8.87
N CYS A 495 -5.81 -11.31 -8.00
CA CYS A 495 -6.38 -9.98 -8.14
C CYS A 495 -5.39 -8.92 -7.64
N HIS A 496 -5.01 -8.01 -8.51
CA HIS A 496 -4.15 -6.87 -8.19
C HIS A 496 -4.79 -5.58 -8.67
N THR A 497 -4.61 -4.51 -7.89
CA THR A 497 -5.04 -3.18 -8.35
C THR A 497 -3.97 -2.57 -9.25
N LYS A 498 -4.38 -1.67 -10.14
CA LYS A 498 -3.46 -1.00 -11.05
C LYS A 498 -2.66 0.06 -10.28
N GLY A 499 -1.37 -0.21 -10.09
CA GLY A 499 -0.42 0.74 -9.52
C GLY A 499 0.53 1.34 -10.57
N PRO A 500 1.56 2.08 -10.13
CA PRO A 500 2.67 2.46 -11.00
C PRO A 500 3.36 1.22 -11.56
N SER A 501 4.00 1.35 -12.72
CA SER A 501 4.75 0.22 -13.28
C SER A 501 5.90 -0.18 -12.34
N PHE A 502 6.05 -1.49 -12.12
CA PHE A 502 7.01 -2.03 -11.15
C PHE A 502 8.45 -1.58 -11.45
N ASN A 503 8.89 -1.64 -12.71
CA ASN A 503 10.28 -1.33 -13.08
C ASN A 503 10.67 0.12 -12.75
N PRO A 504 9.94 1.16 -13.19
CA PRO A 504 10.29 2.54 -12.84
C PRO A 504 10.19 2.80 -11.33
N TYR A 505 9.23 2.17 -10.66
CA TYR A 505 9.07 2.28 -9.22
C TYR A 505 10.21 1.62 -8.44
N PHE A 506 10.68 0.44 -8.89
CA PHE A 506 11.87 -0.22 -8.36
C PHE A 506 13.12 0.63 -8.57
N MET A 507 13.30 1.20 -9.77
CA MET A 507 14.43 2.07 -10.10
C MET A 507 14.41 3.36 -9.30
N PHE A 508 13.23 3.92 -8.99
CA PHE A 508 13.08 5.09 -8.12
C PHE A 508 13.73 4.84 -6.76
N TYR A 509 13.38 3.74 -6.08
CA TYR A 509 13.97 3.44 -4.77
C TYR A 509 15.42 2.96 -4.85
N PHE A 510 15.79 2.28 -5.94
CA PHE A 510 17.18 1.89 -6.20
C PHE A 510 18.09 3.12 -6.22
N PHE A 511 17.78 4.16 -7.02
CA PHE A 511 18.63 5.35 -7.11
C PHE A 511 18.76 6.09 -5.79
N MET A 512 17.65 6.23 -5.06
CA MET A 512 17.63 6.88 -3.74
C MET A 512 18.60 6.23 -2.75
N ARG A 513 18.66 4.89 -2.74
CA ARG A 513 19.53 4.12 -1.84
C ARG A 513 20.94 3.95 -2.39
N PHE A 514 21.12 4.01 -3.69
CA PHE A 514 22.43 3.82 -4.33
C PHE A 514 23.39 5.01 -4.13
N PHE A 515 22.90 6.19 -3.75
CA PHE A 515 23.74 7.39 -3.64
C PHE A 515 24.98 7.25 -2.74
N GLY A 516 24.87 6.59 -1.58
CA GLY A 516 26.01 6.44 -0.66
C GLY A 516 27.10 5.53 -1.24
N ILE A 517 26.69 4.46 -1.91
CA ILE A 517 27.60 3.54 -2.62
C ILE A 517 28.31 4.28 -3.74
N LEU A 518 27.55 4.99 -4.58
CA LEU A 518 28.09 5.79 -5.67
C LEU A 518 29.13 6.81 -5.17
N PHE A 519 28.80 7.53 -4.10
CA PHE A 519 29.68 8.56 -3.55
C PHE A 519 30.94 7.97 -2.91
N PHE A 520 30.84 6.81 -2.27
CA PHE A 520 31.98 6.05 -1.78
C PHE A 520 32.89 5.57 -2.91
N LEU A 521 32.33 5.04 -4.00
CA LEU A 521 33.13 4.63 -5.15
C LEU A 521 33.92 5.80 -5.75
N ILE A 522 33.34 7.00 -5.82
CA ILE A 522 34.00 8.18 -6.39
C ILE A 522 35.03 8.78 -5.43
N TYR A 523 34.65 8.98 -4.16
CA TYR A 523 35.47 9.74 -3.19
C TYR A 523 36.11 8.86 -2.12
N GLY A 524 35.40 7.85 -1.59
CA GLY A 524 35.89 6.98 -0.53
C GLY A 524 37.08 6.10 -0.94
N THR A 525 37.17 5.75 -2.23
CA THR A 525 38.30 5.00 -2.81
C THR A 525 39.50 5.90 -3.20
N SER A 526 39.35 7.23 -3.09
CA SER A 526 40.39 8.17 -3.52
C SER A 526 41.67 8.06 -2.69
N LYS A 527 42.81 8.48 -3.27
CA LYS A 527 44.09 8.56 -2.55
C LYS A 527 43.95 9.42 -1.28
N ASN A 528 43.26 10.56 -1.37
CA ASN A 528 43.02 11.45 -0.24
C ASN A 528 42.31 10.76 0.93
N ALA A 529 41.27 9.96 0.66
CA ALA A 529 40.58 9.21 1.72
C ALA A 529 41.51 8.17 2.35
N ARG A 530 42.23 7.40 1.54
CA ARG A 530 43.18 6.37 2.02
C ARG A 530 44.30 6.98 2.87
N ASP A 531 44.83 8.13 2.48
CA ASP A 531 45.90 8.81 3.21
C ASP A 531 45.39 9.30 4.59
N CYS A 532 44.14 9.80 4.67
CA CYS A 532 43.53 10.17 5.96
C CYS A 532 43.43 8.97 6.92
N TRP A 533 43.02 7.80 6.43
CA TRP A 533 42.95 6.59 7.26
C TRP A 533 44.33 6.06 7.64
N LYS A 534 45.30 6.08 6.72
CA LYS A 534 46.69 5.70 7.03
C LYS A 534 47.28 6.57 8.13
N GLU A 535 47.09 7.89 8.06
CA GLU A 535 47.54 8.81 9.11
C GLU A 535 46.90 8.50 10.47
N LEU A 536 45.60 8.18 10.49
CA LEU A 536 44.91 7.79 11.72
C LEU A 536 45.49 6.49 12.30
N PHE A 537 45.69 5.46 11.48
CA PHE A 537 46.24 4.18 11.93
C PHE A 537 47.67 4.33 12.45
N ILE A 538 48.50 5.14 11.80
CA ILE A 538 49.85 5.46 12.28
C ILE A 538 49.78 6.16 13.64
N LYS A 539 48.89 7.14 13.80
CA LYS A 539 48.71 7.85 15.07
C LYS A 539 48.28 6.91 16.20
N ILE A 540 47.30 6.04 15.96
CA ILE A 540 46.82 5.05 16.95
C ILE A 540 47.96 4.09 17.32
N LYS A 541 48.71 3.58 16.33
CA LYS A 541 49.83 2.67 16.56
C LYS A 541 50.90 3.31 17.47
N ASN A 542 51.24 4.58 17.21
CA ASN A 542 52.22 5.30 18.01
C ASN A 542 51.71 5.53 19.44
N THR A 543 50.46 5.96 19.62
CA THR A 543 49.85 6.14 20.96
C THR A 543 49.86 4.85 21.80
N ILE A 544 49.57 3.69 21.19
CA ILE A 544 49.59 2.40 21.89
C ILE A 544 51.03 2.00 22.28
N SER A 545 52.01 2.26 21.41
CA SER A 545 53.43 1.99 21.69
C SER A 545 54.01 2.87 22.80
N ASP A 546 53.58 4.13 22.92
CA ASP A 546 54.03 5.02 23.99
C ASP A 546 53.42 4.62 25.34
N THR A 547 52.19 4.10 25.34
CA THR A 547 51.52 3.63 26.56
C THR A 547 52.17 2.36 27.12
N SER A 548 52.65 1.45 26.27
CA SER A 548 53.31 0.22 26.72
C SER A 548 54.74 0.43 27.27
N SER A 549 55.46 1.46 26.79
CA SER A 549 56.80 1.79 27.29
C SER A 549 56.77 2.53 28.64
N THR A 550 55.70 3.27 28.93
CA THR A 550 55.54 4.01 30.19
C THR A 550 55.21 3.08 31.38
N LEU A 551 54.59 1.92 31.13
CA LEU A 551 54.31 0.92 32.17
C LEU A 551 55.56 0.13 32.63
N ASN A 552 56.66 0.18 31.88
CA ASN A 552 57.91 -0.54 32.21
C ASN A 552 59.03 0.35 32.76
N SER A 553 58.77 1.64 33.00
CA SER A 553 59.79 2.62 33.44
C SER A 553 59.42 3.33 34.74
N ASN A 554 58.95 2.56 35.73
CA ASN A 554 59.05 2.97 37.14
C ASN A 554 60.45 2.57 37.68
N SER A 555 61.50 3.24 37.20
CA SER A 555 62.76 3.36 37.94
C SER A 555 63.52 4.63 37.51
N GLY A 556 63.42 5.64 38.37
CA GLY A 556 64.34 6.77 38.61
C GLY A 556 65.05 7.44 37.43
N GLY A 557 64.75 8.73 37.20
CA GLY A 557 65.64 9.57 36.41
C GLY A 557 65.13 10.98 36.16
N SER A 558 65.73 11.94 36.84
CA SER A 558 65.40 13.37 36.89
C SER A 558 65.47 14.10 35.53
N GLY A 559 64.67 15.17 35.43
CA GLY A 559 64.37 15.93 34.21
C GLY A 559 65.50 16.79 33.65
N ILE A 560 65.27 17.29 32.42
CA ILE A 560 65.84 18.55 31.84
C ILE A 560 65.27 18.88 30.42
N ASN A 561 64.63 17.97 29.67
CA ASN A 561 64.40 18.18 28.21
C ASN A 561 63.11 18.89 27.72
N GLN A 562 62.30 19.51 28.58
CA GLN A 562 61.02 20.09 28.15
C GLN A 562 61.11 21.38 27.29
N LYS A 563 62.24 22.10 27.32
CA LYS A 563 62.37 23.40 26.62
C LYS A 563 62.68 23.29 25.12
N GLN A 564 63.30 22.20 24.66
CA GLN A 564 63.66 22.06 23.24
C GLN A 564 62.47 21.69 22.35
N GLN A 565 61.49 20.98 22.89
CA GLN A 565 60.33 20.51 22.13
C GLN A 565 59.33 21.65 21.81
N GLN A 566 59.27 22.69 22.64
CA GLN A 566 58.41 23.87 22.40
C GLN A 566 58.94 24.77 21.27
N GLN A 567 60.26 24.88 21.09
CA GLN A 567 60.83 25.71 20.01
C GLN A 567 60.65 25.08 18.63
N GLN A 568 60.71 23.74 18.50
CA GLN A 568 60.46 23.08 17.22
C GLN A 568 59.00 23.19 16.75
N GLN A 569 58.03 23.18 17.67
CA GLN A 569 56.61 23.32 17.32
C GLN A 569 56.26 24.72 16.80
N GLN A 570 56.88 25.78 17.33
CA GLN A 570 56.65 27.14 16.84
C GLN A 570 57.23 27.38 15.44
N GLN A 571 58.36 26.74 15.10
CA GLN A 571 58.99 26.89 13.79
C GLN A 571 58.22 26.16 12.67
N GLN A 572 57.58 25.02 12.98
CA GLN A 572 56.70 24.34 12.02
C GLN A 572 55.43 25.14 11.71
N GLN A 573 54.80 25.76 12.71
CA GLN A 573 53.61 26.58 12.48
C GLN A 573 53.87 27.82 11.61
N GLN A 574 55.06 28.44 11.71
CA GLN A 574 55.40 29.58 10.86
C GLN A 574 55.60 29.21 9.38
N ASN A 575 56.07 27.99 9.09
CA ASN A 575 56.30 27.54 7.72
C ASN A 575 54.99 27.15 7.01
N GLU A 576 53.99 26.63 7.71
CA GLU A 576 52.68 26.32 7.12
C GLU A 576 51.92 27.60 6.72
N ILE A 577 52.01 28.68 7.51
CA ILE A 577 51.35 29.97 7.22
C ILE A 577 51.93 30.63 5.96
N LYS A 578 53.20 30.37 5.63
CA LYS A 578 53.85 30.90 4.42
C LYS A 578 53.39 30.19 3.14
N LEU A 579 53.00 28.92 3.23
CA LEU A 579 52.60 28.12 2.07
C LEU A 579 51.13 28.35 1.67
N GLU A 580 50.26 28.76 2.60
CA GLU A 580 48.86 29.12 2.29
C GLU A 580 48.69 30.49 1.62
N LYS A 581 49.75 31.30 1.55
CA LYS A 581 49.74 32.64 0.93
C LYS A 581 50.25 32.67 -0.52
N LEU A 582 50.75 31.55 -1.03
CA LEU A 582 51.12 31.31 -2.43
C LEU A 582 50.03 30.46 -3.09
#